data_AF-A0A918JQB2-F1
#
_entry.id   AF-A0A918JQB2-F1
#
_cell.length_a   1.000
_cell.length_b   1.000
_cell.length_c   1.000
_cell.angle_alpha   90.00
_cell.angle_beta   90.00
_cell.angle_gamma   90.00
#
_symmetry.space_group_name_H-M   'P 1'
#
loop_
_entity.id
_entity.type
_entity.pdbx_description
1 polymer ?
#
loop_
_entity_poly.entity_id
_entity_poly.type
_entity_poly.pdbx_seq_one_letter_code
_entity_poly.pdbx_strand_id
1 'polypeptide(L)'
;MRRWYTVSVLAAGALMYANCANADDAFDEAAQGLCQHLKECTLASMEAENTDANMQQMIEGMVKGMCKKMTRQFEVDGYEDIRDSAAACMRSMTEQGCDALDSSASTPACREYEEMASKYDNP
;
A
#
# COMPACT_ATOMS: atom_id res chain seq x y z
N MET A 1 -29.34 7.08 -37.18
CA MET A 1 -29.98 8.25 -36.53
C MET A 1 -30.95 7.76 -35.46
N ARG A 2 -30.58 7.96 -34.18
CA ARG A 2 -31.43 8.22 -33.00
C ARG A 2 -32.90 7.75 -33.07
N ARG A 3 -33.22 6.64 -32.39
CA ARG A 3 -34.52 6.50 -31.72
C ARG A 3 -34.25 6.57 -30.21
N TRP A 4 -34.46 7.77 -29.69
CA TRP A 4 -34.26 8.16 -28.32
C TRP A 4 -35.58 7.95 -27.55
N TYR A 5 -35.46 7.30 -26.38
CA TYR A 5 -36.37 7.27 -25.24
C TYR A 5 -37.81 6.76 -25.46
N THR A 6 -38.06 5.52 -25.03
CA THR A 6 -39.15 5.14 -24.08
C THR A 6 -39.15 3.62 -23.88
N VAL A 7 -38.35 3.08 -22.96
CA VAL A 7 -38.68 1.81 -22.28
C VAL A 7 -38.22 1.93 -20.83
N SER A 8 -39.19 2.29 -19.99
CA SER A 8 -39.44 1.73 -18.66
C SER A 8 -38.27 1.52 -17.69
N VAL A 9 -38.22 2.45 -16.73
CA VAL A 9 -37.84 2.21 -15.33
C VAL A 9 -38.44 0.88 -14.84
N LEU A 10 -37.59 -0.05 -14.39
CA LEU A 10 -37.82 -1.19 -13.46
C LEU A 10 -37.04 -2.44 -13.89
N ALA A 11 -35.77 -2.51 -13.50
CA ALA A 11 -35.09 -3.76 -13.17
C ALA A 11 -33.83 -3.43 -12.37
N ALA A 12 -34.03 -3.16 -11.08
CA ALA A 12 -32.98 -3.21 -10.09
C ALA A 12 -32.34 -4.61 -10.15
N GLY A 13 -31.05 -4.64 -10.43
CA GLY A 13 -30.30 -5.89 -10.58
C GLY A 13 -28.84 -5.62 -10.86
N ALA A 14 -28.30 -4.55 -10.27
CA ALA A 14 -26.86 -4.41 -10.13
C ALA A 14 -26.41 -5.48 -9.13
N LEU A 15 -26.18 -6.70 -9.63
CA LEU A 15 -25.28 -7.64 -9.00
C LEU A 15 -23.89 -6.99 -9.06
N MET A 16 -23.64 -6.12 -8.09
CA MET A 16 -22.30 -5.79 -7.67
C MET A 16 -21.68 -7.11 -7.24
N TYR A 17 -20.91 -7.72 -8.13
CA TYR A 17 -19.94 -8.73 -7.75
C TYR A 17 -19.09 -8.07 -6.67
N ALA A 18 -19.30 -8.51 -5.43
CA ALA A 18 -18.37 -8.27 -4.35
C ALA A 18 -17.03 -8.84 -4.84
N ASN A 19 -16.11 -7.95 -5.22
CA ASN A 19 -14.70 -8.29 -5.17
C ASN A 19 -14.39 -8.51 -3.68
N CYS A 20 -14.55 -9.75 -3.23
CA CYS A 20 -13.82 -10.25 -2.08
C CYS A 20 -12.34 -10.27 -2.52
N ALA A 21 -11.71 -9.10 -2.56
CA ALA A 21 -10.27 -9.04 -2.41
C ALA A 21 -10.02 -9.58 -1.01
N ASN A 22 -9.37 -10.75 -0.91
CA ASN A 22 -9.02 -11.30 0.40
C ASN A 22 -8.16 -10.24 1.09
N ALA A 23 -8.40 -9.98 2.38
CA ALA A 23 -7.61 -9.04 3.17
C ALA A 23 -6.11 -9.40 3.12
N ASP A 24 -5.79 -10.69 2.97
CA ASP A 24 -4.44 -11.17 2.66
C ASP A 24 -3.86 -10.59 1.38
N ASP A 25 -4.56 -10.72 0.26
CA ASP A 25 -4.12 -10.24 -1.04
C ASP A 25 -3.95 -8.70 -1.03
N ALA A 26 -4.90 -8.00 -0.41
CA ALA A 26 -4.91 -6.54 -0.32
C ALA A 26 -3.76 -5.98 0.51
N PHE A 27 -3.40 -6.67 1.59
CA PHE A 27 -2.28 -6.33 2.46
C PHE A 27 -0.94 -6.54 1.74
N ASP A 28 -0.76 -7.72 1.13
CA ASP A 28 0.48 -8.07 0.43
C ASP A 28 0.73 -7.15 -0.77
N GLU A 29 -0.31 -6.80 -1.50
CA GLU A 29 -0.25 -5.84 -2.61
C GLU A 29 0.18 -4.45 -2.12
N ALA A 30 -0.43 -3.96 -1.04
CA ALA A 30 -0.10 -2.66 -0.47
C ALA A 30 1.34 -2.61 0.06
N ALA A 31 1.80 -3.69 0.70
CA ALA A 31 3.18 -3.81 1.18
C ALA A 31 4.20 -3.84 0.04
N GLN A 32 3.91 -4.59 -1.03
CA GLN A 32 4.74 -4.61 -2.24
C GLN A 32 4.79 -3.25 -2.92
N GLY A 33 3.66 -2.55 -3.00
CA GLY A 33 3.56 -1.20 -3.56
C GLY A 33 4.44 -0.21 -2.79
N LEU A 34 4.34 -0.17 -1.46
CA LEU A 34 5.15 0.72 -0.63
C LEU A 34 6.65 0.42 -0.76
N CYS A 35 6.97 -0.86 -0.85
CA CYS A 35 8.33 -1.32 -1.07
C CYS A 35 8.94 -0.90 -2.39
N GLN A 36 8.17 -1.00 -3.47
CA GLN A 36 8.59 -0.54 -4.79
C GLN A 36 8.76 1.00 -4.80
N HIS A 37 7.86 1.71 -4.13
CA HIS A 37 7.94 3.17 -4.00
C HIS A 37 9.20 3.61 -3.22
N LEU A 38 9.51 2.97 -2.08
CA LEU A 38 10.73 3.23 -1.32
C LEU A 38 12.00 2.96 -2.12
N LYS A 39 12.01 1.88 -2.92
CA LYS A 39 13.10 1.58 -3.85
C LYS A 39 13.29 2.72 -4.85
N GLU A 40 12.23 3.15 -5.51
CA GLU A 40 12.26 4.22 -6.50
C GLU A 40 12.77 5.52 -5.89
N CYS A 41 12.32 5.86 -4.68
CA CYS A 41 12.79 7.04 -3.96
C CYS A 41 14.26 6.95 -3.53
N THR A 42 14.72 5.78 -3.11
CA THR A 42 16.14 5.55 -2.77
C THR A 42 17.01 5.65 -4.01
N LEU A 43 16.56 5.13 -5.15
CA LEU A 43 17.31 5.25 -6.41
C LEU A 43 17.34 6.70 -6.90
N ALA A 44 16.22 7.41 -6.81
CA ALA A 44 16.12 8.82 -7.19
C ALA A 44 17.03 9.72 -6.33
N SER A 45 17.19 9.43 -5.03
CA SER A 45 18.12 10.17 -4.16
C SER A 45 19.59 9.88 -4.47
N MET A 46 19.88 8.73 -5.09
CA MET A 46 21.24 8.31 -5.49
C MET A 46 21.60 8.72 -6.93
N GLU A 47 20.65 9.20 -7.74
CA GLU A 47 20.88 9.66 -9.13
C GLU A 47 21.78 10.91 -9.25
N ALA A 48 22.21 11.52 -8.15
CA ALA A 48 23.12 12.66 -8.22
C ALA A 48 24.57 12.28 -8.56
N GLU A 49 25.10 11.14 -8.10
CA GLU A 49 26.54 10.86 -8.21
C GLU A 49 26.87 9.36 -8.43
N ASN A 50 26.92 8.92 -9.71
CA ASN A 50 27.60 7.69 -10.17
C ASN A 50 27.01 6.33 -9.76
N THR A 51 25.69 6.12 -9.91
CA THR A 51 25.12 4.76 -9.76
C THR A 51 25.25 3.95 -11.05
N ASP A 52 26.20 2.99 -11.08
CA ASP A 52 26.28 2.01 -12.17
C ASP A 52 25.24 0.88 -12.00
N ALA A 53 25.01 0.10 -13.07
CA ALA A 53 24.01 -0.97 -13.09
C ALA A 53 24.28 -2.09 -12.05
N ASN A 54 25.54 -2.29 -11.64
CA ASN A 54 25.89 -3.26 -10.60
C ASN A 54 25.45 -2.74 -9.22
N MET A 55 25.68 -1.44 -8.96
CA MET A 55 25.25 -0.79 -7.72
C MET A 55 23.72 -0.75 -7.60
N GLN A 56 22.99 -0.50 -8.70
CA GLN A 56 21.52 -0.61 -8.73
C GLN A 56 21.04 -2.00 -8.30
N GLN A 57 21.59 -3.07 -8.88
CA GLN A 57 21.18 -4.44 -8.52
C GLN A 57 21.48 -4.78 -7.05
N MET A 58 22.55 -4.23 -6.50
CA MET A 58 22.91 -4.43 -5.09
C MET A 58 21.89 -3.75 -4.16
N ILE A 59 21.50 -2.51 -4.47
CA ILE A 59 20.47 -1.76 -3.73
C ILE A 59 19.12 -2.46 -3.82
N GLU A 60 18.74 -2.93 -5.00
CA GLU A 60 17.51 -3.70 -5.21
C GLU A 60 17.44 -4.95 -4.32
N GLY A 61 18.55 -5.68 -4.21
CA GLY A 61 18.65 -6.83 -3.32
C GLY A 61 18.46 -6.45 -1.84
N MET A 62 19.06 -5.34 -1.40
CA MET A 62 18.93 -4.84 -0.03
C MET A 62 17.51 -4.39 0.29
N VAL A 63 16.89 -3.58 -0.57
CA VAL A 63 15.51 -3.10 -0.39
C VAL A 63 14.53 -4.26 -0.42
N LYS A 64 14.68 -5.22 -1.35
CA LYS A 64 13.84 -6.43 -1.38
C LYS A 64 13.97 -7.26 -0.10
N GLY A 65 15.17 -7.34 0.47
CA GLY A 65 15.41 -7.99 1.76
C GLY A 65 14.74 -7.28 2.93
N MET A 66 14.79 -5.94 2.98
CA MET A 66 14.08 -5.13 3.98
C MET A 66 12.57 -5.27 3.83
N CYS A 67 12.08 -5.18 2.59
CA CYS A 67 10.68 -5.33 2.25
C CYS A 67 10.09 -6.65 2.70
N LYS A 68 10.80 -7.76 2.46
CA LYS A 68 10.39 -9.10 2.92
C LYS A 68 10.42 -9.24 4.45
N LYS A 69 11.22 -8.45 5.17
CA LYS A 69 11.18 -8.42 6.63
C LYS A 69 10.04 -7.55 7.13
N MET A 70 9.76 -6.45 6.45
CA MET A 70 8.67 -5.53 6.77
C MET A 70 7.31 -6.20 6.64
N THR A 71 7.06 -6.96 5.56
CA THR A 71 5.83 -7.77 5.41
C THR A 71 5.65 -8.72 6.58
N ARG A 72 6.73 -9.36 7.05
CA ARG A 72 6.69 -10.26 8.22
C ARG A 72 6.51 -9.55 9.56
N GLN A 73 6.80 -8.25 9.65
CA GLN A 73 6.54 -7.45 10.84
C GLN A 73 5.07 -7.02 10.93
N PHE A 74 4.37 -7.01 9.79
CA PHE A 74 2.93 -6.80 9.69
C PHE A 74 2.13 -8.11 9.50
N GLU A 75 2.80 -9.26 9.33
CA GLU A 75 2.24 -10.59 9.66
C GLU A 75 2.08 -10.65 11.18
N VAL A 76 1.09 -9.92 11.66
CA VAL A 76 0.67 -9.96 13.05
C VAL A 76 -0.30 -11.14 13.13
N ASP A 77 0.26 -12.34 13.31
CA ASP A 77 -0.53 -13.56 13.54
C ASP A 77 -1.61 -13.25 14.61
N GLY A 78 -2.88 -13.24 14.20
CA GLY A 78 -4.02 -13.02 15.09
C GLY A 78 -4.67 -11.63 15.07
N TYR A 79 -4.21 -10.66 14.25
CA TYR A 79 -4.83 -9.32 14.16
C TYR A 79 -5.31 -8.99 12.74
N GLU A 80 -6.16 -9.86 12.19
CA GLU A 80 -6.79 -9.64 10.88
C GLU A 80 -7.60 -8.34 10.81
N ASP A 81 -8.12 -7.89 11.95
CA ASP A 81 -8.94 -6.69 12.09
C ASP A 81 -8.20 -5.38 11.81
N ILE A 82 -6.87 -5.36 11.95
CA ILE A 82 -6.07 -4.17 11.63
C ILE A 82 -5.38 -4.22 10.26
N ARG A 83 -5.38 -5.39 9.58
CA ARG A 83 -4.67 -5.60 8.31
C ARG A 83 -5.16 -4.66 7.21
N ASP A 84 -6.47 -4.45 7.13
CA ASP A 84 -7.05 -3.53 6.15
C ASP A 84 -6.60 -2.08 6.38
N SER A 85 -6.49 -1.67 7.64
CA SER A 85 -5.99 -0.33 7.97
C SER A 85 -4.51 -0.18 7.71
N ALA A 86 -3.71 -1.22 7.96
CA ALA A 86 -2.30 -1.25 7.60
C ALA A 86 -2.14 -1.13 6.08
N ALA A 87 -2.95 -1.88 5.31
CA ALA A 87 -2.96 -1.79 3.85
C ALA A 87 -3.35 -0.39 3.36
N ALA A 88 -4.35 0.25 3.98
CA ALA A 88 -4.76 1.61 3.66
C ALA A 88 -3.65 2.63 3.95
N CYS A 89 -2.97 2.52 5.10
CA CYS A 89 -1.79 3.34 5.41
C CYS A 89 -0.71 3.18 4.34
N MET A 90 -0.32 1.94 4.02
CA MET A 90 0.72 1.67 3.03
C MET A 90 0.38 2.24 1.65
N ARG A 91 -0.86 2.10 1.17
CA ARG A 91 -1.32 2.71 -0.09
C ARG A 91 -1.25 4.23 -0.04
N SER A 92 -1.72 4.84 1.03
CA SER A 92 -1.67 6.30 1.17
C SER A 92 -0.24 6.84 1.16
N MET A 93 0.74 6.06 1.65
CA MET A 93 2.14 6.43 1.58
C MET A 93 2.69 6.34 0.16
N THR A 94 2.24 5.38 -0.65
CA THR A 94 2.66 5.26 -2.07
C THR A 94 2.15 6.39 -2.96
N GLU A 95 1.08 7.07 -2.54
CA GLU A 95 0.54 8.24 -3.25
C GLU A 95 1.31 9.53 -2.94
N GLN A 96 2.16 9.51 -1.90
CA GLN A 96 3.02 10.64 -1.58
C GLN A 96 4.27 10.65 -2.47
N GLY A 97 4.90 11.81 -2.59
CA GLY A 97 6.22 11.91 -3.23
C GLY A 97 7.35 11.47 -2.30
N CYS A 98 8.53 11.21 -2.85
CA CYS A 98 9.71 10.77 -2.09
C CYS A 98 10.12 11.72 -0.96
N ASP A 99 9.88 13.03 -1.11
CA ASP A 99 10.14 14.04 -0.07
C ASP A 99 9.30 13.82 1.20
N ALA A 100 8.13 13.21 1.06
CA ALA A 100 7.24 12.95 2.19
C ALA A 100 7.67 11.74 3.02
N LEU A 101 8.47 10.82 2.47
CA LEU A 101 8.94 9.63 3.16
C LEU A 101 10.03 9.94 4.22
N ASP A 102 10.77 11.03 4.02
CA ASP A 102 11.73 11.56 5.02
C ASP A 102 11.04 12.40 6.11
N SER A 103 9.77 12.75 5.91
CA SER A 103 9.01 13.55 6.85
C SER A 103 8.27 12.67 7.85
N SER A 104 8.19 13.10 9.11
CA SER A 104 7.34 12.49 10.14
C SER A 104 5.84 12.70 9.90
N ALA A 105 5.43 13.15 8.71
CA ALA A 105 4.05 13.42 8.38
C ALA A 105 3.29 12.10 8.12
N SER A 106 2.62 11.61 9.16
CA SER A 106 1.69 10.48 9.06
C SER A 106 0.42 10.91 8.31
N THR A 107 0.06 10.15 7.27
CA THR A 107 -1.19 10.36 6.52
C THR A 107 -2.40 10.13 7.43
N PRO A 108 -3.61 10.61 7.08
CA PRO A 108 -4.81 10.26 7.83
C PRO A 108 -5.01 8.75 8.00
N ALA A 109 -4.72 7.95 6.97
CA ALA A 109 -4.86 6.50 7.01
C ALA A 109 -3.82 5.84 7.94
N CYS A 110 -2.60 6.39 8.00
CA CYS A 110 -1.57 5.91 8.93
C CYS A 110 -1.88 6.26 10.38
N ARG A 111 -2.46 7.43 10.66
CA ARG A 111 -2.96 7.75 12.02
C ARG A 111 -4.07 6.82 12.49
N GLU A 112 -4.99 6.44 11.59
CA GLU A 112 -6.06 5.49 11.91
C GLU A 112 -5.48 4.10 12.22
N TYR A 113 -4.50 3.66 11.44
CA TYR A 113 -3.76 2.43 11.74
C TYR A 113 -3.03 2.50 13.09
N GLU A 114 -2.32 3.60 13.38
CA GLU A 114 -1.62 3.82 14.66
C GLU A 114 -2.58 3.79 15.85
N GLU A 115 -3.75 4.42 15.75
CA GLU A 115 -4.77 4.39 16.79
C GLU A 115 -5.27 2.96 17.05
N MET A 116 -5.49 2.17 16.00
CA MET A 116 -5.89 0.77 16.16
C MET A 116 -4.77 -0.10 16.71
N ALA A 117 -3.54 0.07 16.22
CA ALA A 117 -2.37 -0.67 16.69
C ALA A 117 -2.08 -0.41 18.18
N SER A 118 -2.32 0.81 18.67
CA SER A 118 -2.10 1.18 20.09
C SER A 118 -2.92 0.33 21.08
N LYS A 119 -4.02 -0.28 20.62
CA LYS A 119 -4.86 -1.18 21.42
C LYS A 119 -4.18 -2.51 21.75
N TYR A 120 -3.13 -2.85 21.02
CA TYR A 120 -2.36 -4.10 21.17
C TYR A 120 -0.99 -3.86 21.83
N ASP A 121 -0.54 -2.61 21.94
CA ASP A 121 0.75 -2.22 22.54
C ASP A 121 0.79 -2.28 24.08
N ASN A 122 -0.34 -2.58 24.74
CA ASN A 122 -0.42 -2.71 26.20
C ASN A 122 -1.07 -4.05 26.60
N PRO A 123 -0.30 -5.15 26.66
CA PRO A 123 -0.78 -6.44 27.15
C PRO A 123 -1.06 -6.44 28.66
#